data_AF-A0A820G0N7-F1
#
_entry.id   AF-A0A820G0N7-F1
#
_cell.length_a   1.000
_cell.length_b   1.000
_cell.length_c   1.000
_cell.angle_alpha   90.00
_cell.angle_beta   90.00
_cell.angle_gamma   90.00
#
_symmetry.space_group_name_H-M   'P 1'
#
loop_
_entity.id
_entity.type
_entity.pdbx_description
1 polymer ?
#
loop_
_entity_poly.entity_id
_entity_poly.type
_entity_poly.pdbx_seq_one_letter_code
_entity_poly.pdbx_strand_id
1 'polypeptide(L)'
;MYYDLSTEAKTNNSTNTASLSFGSFYLNSQQVIIGIIVELFALIPSLLLVQLFRRLQPRKKQISPLHQTLYKIKPDLNIHEEKIKKKFSLSFPWWCIFIAYGLCIILVGLSIMFIIARGIEFGDDKTQKWLISILSGFFSSILLTQPLKIIGLTIFFAFCCQNSYDDKEANEYLDNNQLALDNDEEYLHSFKKKSIFTYRQPIRVDRLNETEINHARNERLKEIHMWSMIKELLLYLCFITVLYIIICSNRDLNSFLQVNHSRKFFFNSRQINCDYTKITTIDDYWNWLENNFIENIRAQQWYNNDPPRNLSGFINDKSNRLIGWATMRQLRVKSTLCQVQNEITSTCQYDYNFYNEDKYSYKPGWKNSIIQNYSSSISQSFQYSTSEDLDTYSYIGEYGTYSGNGYVYEFRGRLVDLQSNLSLLHQLEWI
;
A
#
# COMPACT_ATOMS: atom_id res chain seq x y z
N MET A 1 -20.78 -30.01 10.40
CA MET A 1 -19.51 -30.43 11.02
C MET A 1 -18.48 -29.36 10.69
N TYR A 2 -18.54 -28.24 11.42
CA TYR A 2 -17.59 -27.12 11.27
C TYR A 2 -16.56 -27.30 12.37
N TYR A 3 -15.29 -27.47 11.99
CA TYR A 3 -14.18 -27.46 12.94
C TYR A 3 -13.96 -26.02 13.39
N ASP A 4 -14.13 -25.82 14.69
CA ASP A 4 -14.03 -24.55 15.39
C ASP A 4 -12.55 -24.19 15.58
N LEU A 5 -11.99 -23.40 14.65
CA LEU A 5 -10.61 -22.90 14.71
C LEU A 5 -10.39 -21.87 15.85
N SER A 6 -11.42 -21.56 16.64
CA SER A 6 -11.32 -20.67 17.79
C SER A 6 -10.68 -21.35 19.03
N THR A 7 -10.61 -22.68 19.07
CA THR A 7 -10.06 -23.40 20.23
C THR A 7 -8.54 -23.55 20.22
N GLU A 8 -7.89 -23.57 19.06
CA GLU A 8 -6.42 -23.59 18.97
C GLU A 8 -5.76 -22.24 19.28
N ALA A 9 -6.54 -21.14 19.23
CA ALA A 9 -6.06 -19.83 19.66
C ALA A 9 -6.05 -19.67 21.20
N LYS A 10 -6.74 -20.54 21.95
CA LYS A 10 -6.83 -20.44 23.43
C LYS A 10 -5.79 -21.29 24.17
N THR A 11 -5.14 -22.26 23.54
CA THR A 11 -4.18 -23.17 24.20
C THR A 11 -2.73 -22.69 24.19
N ASN A 12 -2.39 -21.62 23.46
CA ASN A 12 -1.02 -21.08 23.41
C ASN A 12 -0.77 -19.83 24.28
N ASN A 13 -1.78 -19.37 25.04
CA ASN A 13 -1.67 -18.20 25.93
C ASN A 13 -1.07 -18.51 27.32
N SER A 14 -0.15 -19.47 27.41
CA SER A 14 0.61 -19.75 28.65
C SER A 14 2.11 -19.52 28.49
N THR A 15 2.52 -18.56 27.66
CA THR A 15 3.85 -17.95 27.79
C THR A 15 3.72 -16.45 27.53
N ASN A 16 4.09 -15.65 28.53
CA ASN A 16 4.11 -14.19 28.43
C ASN A 16 5.09 -13.75 27.33
N THR A 17 4.60 -13.53 26.12
CA THR A 17 5.32 -12.79 25.07
C THR A 17 4.67 -11.43 24.95
N ALA A 18 5.41 -10.37 25.31
CA ALA A 18 4.96 -8.99 25.14
C ALA A 18 4.77 -8.70 23.64
N SER A 19 3.53 -8.81 23.16
CA SER A 19 3.15 -8.48 21.79
C SER A 19 2.68 -7.03 21.73
N LEU A 20 3.41 -6.18 21.02
CA LEU A 20 3.01 -4.80 20.77
C LEU A 20 2.25 -4.76 19.44
N SER A 21 0.96 -4.41 19.48
CA SER A 21 0.09 -4.36 18.29
C SER A 21 -0.03 -2.93 17.76
N PHE A 22 0.38 -2.70 16.51
CA PHE A 22 0.06 -1.49 15.76
C PHE A 22 -0.90 -1.88 14.61
N GLY A 23 -2.20 -1.63 14.78
CA GLY A 23 -3.20 -1.98 13.74
C GLY A 23 -3.22 -3.48 13.42
N SER A 24 -3.12 -3.84 12.14
CA SER A 24 -3.05 -5.23 11.67
C SER A 24 -1.67 -5.90 11.87
N PHE A 25 -0.71 -5.20 12.48
CA PHE A 25 0.66 -5.66 12.65
C PHE A 25 0.94 -6.09 14.11
N TYR A 26 1.42 -7.32 14.26
CA TYR A 26 1.81 -7.91 15.56
C TYR A 26 3.32 -8.09 15.60
N LEU A 27 4.01 -7.33 16.45
CA LEU A 27 5.45 -7.50 16.68
C LEU A 27 5.66 -8.50 17.82
N ASN A 28 6.23 -9.66 17.51
CA ASN A 28 6.60 -10.68 18.50
C ASN A 28 8.09 -10.57 18.85
N SER A 29 8.44 -10.46 20.14
CA SER A 29 9.83 -10.38 20.61
C SER A 29 10.70 -11.55 20.13
N GLN A 30 10.12 -12.72 19.91
CA GLN A 30 10.83 -13.88 19.35
C GLN A 30 11.34 -13.64 17.92
N GLN A 31 10.59 -12.87 17.10
CA GLN A 31 10.98 -12.54 15.73
C GLN A 31 12.20 -11.62 15.68
N VAL A 32 12.29 -10.69 16.64
CA VAL A 32 13.45 -9.80 16.79
C VAL A 32 14.72 -10.59 17.16
N ILE A 33 14.61 -11.57 18.06
CA ILE A 33 15.73 -12.43 18.46
C ILE A 33 16.23 -13.29 17.30
N ILE A 34 15.31 -13.88 16.51
CA ILE A 34 15.67 -14.64 15.31
C ILE A 34 16.41 -13.74 14.31
N GLY A 35 15.96 -12.50 14.12
CA GLY A 35 16.64 -11.51 13.29
C GLY A 35 18.09 -11.27 13.72
N ILE A 36 18.32 -11.07 15.03
CA ILE A 36 19.66 -10.86 15.59
C ILE A 36 20.57 -12.09 15.37
N ILE A 37 20.05 -13.30 15.57
CA ILE A 37 20.81 -14.55 15.40
C ILE A 37 21.21 -14.74 13.93
N VAL A 38 20.28 -14.57 13.00
CA VAL A 38 20.55 -14.66 11.55
C VAL A 38 21.63 -13.66 11.13
N GLU A 39 21.58 -12.46 11.69
CA GLU A 39 22.54 -11.42 11.37
C GLU A 39 23.94 -11.67 11.97
N LEU A 40 24.02 -12.42 13.06
CA LEU A 40 25.28 -12.88 13.64
C LEU A 40 25.88 -14.01 12.80
N PHE A 41 25.06 -14.94 12.29
CA PHE A 41 25.51 -15.96 11.34
C PHE A 41 25.97 -15.38 10.00
N ALA A 42 25.32 -14.32 9.52
CA ALA A 42 25.70 -13.60 8.30
C ALA A 42 27.04 -12.83 8.43
N LEU A 43 27.53 -12.62 9.66
CA LEU A 43 28.79 -11.91 9.91
C LEU A 43 30.01 -12.67 9.35
N ILE A 44 30.02 -13.99 9.46
CA ILE A 44 31.13 -14.83 9.00
C ILE A 44 31.33 -14.73 7.46
N PRO A 45 30.31 -14.98 6.62
CA PRO A 45 30.48 -14.86 5.17
C PRO A 45 30.74 -13.42 4.72
N SER A 46 30.17 -12.42 5.40
CA SER A 46 30.43 -11.01 5.08
C SER A 46 31.88 -10.59 5.41
N LEU A 47 32.44 -11.03 6.55
CA LEU A 47 33.85 -10.82 6.85
C LEU A 47 34.77 -11.55 5.87
N LEU A 48 34.43 -12.77 5.44
CA LEU A 48 35.19 -13.49 4.42
C LEU A 48 35.20 -12.73 3.08
N LEU A 49 34.05 -12.17 2.69
CA LEU A 49 33.92 -11.36 1.49
C LEU A 49 34.76 -10.07 1.61
N VAL A 50 34.69 -9.37 2.74
CA VAL A 50 35.51 -8.19 3.01
C VAL A 50 37.01 -8.53 3.02
N GLN A 51 37.41 -9.64 3.62
CA GLN A 51 38.80 -10.09 3.61
C GLN A 51 39.28 -10.47 2.22
N LEU A 52 38.40 -11.06 1.39
CA LEU A 52 38.68 -11.35 0.00
C LEU A 52 38.97 -10.06 -0.76
N PHE A 53 38.09 -9.04 -0.66
CA PHE A 53 38.32 -7.74 -1.29
C PHE A 53 39.54 -6.99 -0.73
N ARG A 54 39.78 -7.03 0.59
CA ARG A 54 40.92 -6.36 1.24
C ARG A 54 42.27 -6.98 0.85
N ARG A 55 42.29 -8.28 0.49
CA ARG A 55 43.51 -8.99 0.06
C ARG A 55 43.75 -8.94 -1.45
N LEU A 56 42.84 -8.36 -2.23
CA LEU A 56 43.03 -8.11 -3.66
C LEU A 56 44.01 -6.95 -3.88
N GLN A 57 45.02 -7.16 -4.74
CA GLN A 57 45.90 -6.07 -5.16
C GLN A 57 45.30 -5.32 -6.36
N PRO A 58 45.32 -3.97 -6.36
CA PRO A 58 44.91 -3.19 -7.52
C PRO A 58 45.85 -3.45 -8.71
N ARG A 59 45.29 -3.50 -9.93
CA ARG A 59 46.02 -3.83 -11.19
C ARG A 59 47.26 -2.96 -11.42
N LYS A 60 47.24 -1.72 -10.91
CA LYS A 60 48.33 -0.75 -10.84
C LYS A 60 48.08 0.09 -9.58
N LYS A 61 49.13 0.54 -8.89
CA LYS A 61 49.00 1.66 -7.92
C LYS A 61 48.33 2.79 -8.72
N GLN A 62 47.07 3.09 -8.42
CA GLN A 62 46.47 4.30 -8.95
C GLN A 62 47.25 5.43 -8.31
N ILE A 63 48.11 6.06 -9.12
CA ILE A 63 48.56 7.43 -8.92
C ILE A 63 47.28 8.21 -8.57
N SER A 64 47.23 8.75 -7.35
CA SER A 64 46.12 9.59 -6.86
C SER A 64 45.64 10.54 -7.97
N PRO A 65 44.34 10.90 -8.05
CA PRO A 65 43.87 11.91 -9.01
C PRO A 65 44.75 13.18 -9.01
N LEU A 66 45.25 13.53 -7.82
CA LEU A 66 46.20 14.63 -7.57
C LEU A 66 47.56 14.44 -8.25
N HIS A 67 48.01 13.20 -8.35
CA HIS A 67 49.31 12.81 -8.86
C HIS A 67 49.27 12.64 -10.40
N GLN A 68 48.08 12.35 -10.97
CA GLN A 68 47.79 12.45 -12.40
C GLN A 68 47.65 13.91 -12.88
N THR A 69 47.14 14.80 -12.02
CA THR A 69 47.08 16.24 -12.30
C THR A 69 48.44 16.91 -12.19
N LEU A 70 49.30 16.53 -11.23
CA LEU A 70 50.67 17.04 -11.11
C LEU A 70 51.54 16.72 -12.34
N TYR A 71 51.44 15.50 -12.88
CA TYR A 71 52.18 15.09 -14.08
C TYR A 71 51.76 15.87 -15.35
N LYS A 72 50.50 16.34 -15.40
CA LYS A 72 50.01 17.21 -16.47
C LYS A 72 50.45 18.67 -16.33
N ILE A 73 50.79 19.11 -15.12
CA ILE A 73 51.13 20.51 -14.80
C ILE A 73 52.65 20.75 -14.83
N LYS A 74 53.49 19.74 -14.53
CA LYS A 74 54.96 19.85 -14.54
C LYS A 74 55.60 18.59 -15.14
N PRO A 75 56.04 18.59 -16.41
CA PRO A 75 56.44 17.37 -17.13
C PRO A 75 57.83 16.81 -16.78
N ASP A 76 58.71 17.55 -16.10
CA ASP A 76 60.13 17.17 -15.91
C ASP A 76 60.51 16.62 -14.51
N LEU A 77 59.54 16.16 -13.71
CA LEU A 77 59.84 15.54 -12.41
C LEU A 77 60.26 14.06 -12.57
N ASN A 78 61.58 13.81 -12.58
CA ASN A 78 62.15 12.47 -12.47
C ASN A 78 62.01 11.94 -11.04
N ILE A 79 60.98 11.13 -10.82
CA ILE A 79 60.77 10.44 -9.54
C ILE A 79 61.61 9.15 -9.53
N HIS A 80 62.64 9.12 -8.70
CA HIS A 80 63.37 7.87 -8.41
C HIS A 80 62.47 6.94 -7.59
N GLU A 81 62.05 5.80 -8.18
CA GLU A 81 61.38 4.72 -7.45
C GLU A 81 62.37 4.05 -6.47
N GLU A 82 62.33 4.44 -5.19
CA GLU A 82 62.93 3.61 -4.14
C GLU A 82 62.12 2.30 -3.98
N LYS A 83 62.79 1.17 -4.23
CA LYS A 83 62.22 -0.18 -4.07
C LYS A 83 61.92 -0.45 -2.59
N ILE A 84 60.68 -0.23 -2.17
CA ILE A 84 60.16 -0.69 -0.88
C ILE A 84 60.20 -2.22 -0.86
N LYS A 85 60.98 -2.79 0.08
CA LYS A 85 61.12 -4.25 0.28
C LYS A 85 59.75 -4.88 0.59
N LYS A 86 59.26 -5.75 -0.30
CA LYS A 86 58.01 -6.52 -0.11
C LYS A 86 58.16 -7.51 1.05
N LYS A 87 57.34 -7.37 2.10
CA LYS A 87 57.04 -8.46 3.03
C LYS A 87 56.00 -9.38 2.38
N PHE A 88 56.22 -10.69 2.42
CA PHE A 88 55.27 -11.69 1.89
C PHE A 88 53.97 -11.65 2.71
N SER A 89 52.95 -10.96 2.21
CA SER A 89 51.55 -11.19 2.58
C SER A 89 50.90 -12.01 1.48
N LEU A 90 50.06 -12.98 1.85
CA LEU A 90 49.28 -13.80 0.92
C LEU A 90 48.29 -12.89 0.16
N SER A 91 48.71 -12.29 -0.94
CA SER A 91 47.93 -11.36 -1.76
C SER A 91 47.41 -12.04 -3.02
N PHE A 92 46.13 -11.83 -3.33
CA PHE A 92 45.50 -12.41 -4.51
C PHE A 92 45.81 -11.57 -5.77
N PRO A 93 45.96 -12.22 -6.94
CA PRO A 93 46.13 -11.54 -8.22
C PRO A 93 44.98 -10.59 -8.56
N TRP A 94 45.25 -9.53 -9.33
CA TRP A 94 44.24 -8.52 -9.71
C TRP A 94 42.99 -9.10 -10.39
N TRP A 95 43.12 -10.15 -11.21
CA TRP A 95 41.99 -10.75 -11.94
C TRP A 95 40.95 -11.43 -11.02
N CYS A 96 41.33 -11.75 -9.78
CA CYS A 96 40.39 -12.28 -8.78
C CYS A 96 39.27 -11.29 -8.42
N ILE A 97 39.36 -10.01 -8.83
CA ILE A 97 38.26 -9.06 -8.70
C ILE A 97 37.01 -9.46 -9.49
N PHE A 98 37.19 -10.03 -10.70
CA PHE A 98 36.06 -10.49 -11.53
C PHE A 98 35.39 -11.71 -10.90
N ILE A 99 36.17 -12.59 -10.29
CA ILE A 99 35.68 -13.75 -9.53
C ILE A 99 34.91 -13.28 -8.30
N ALA A 100 35.42 -12.27 -7.58
CA ALA A 100 34.76 -11.70 -6.41
C ALA A 100 33.38 -11.11 -6.76
N TYR A 101 33.30 -10.30 -7.82
CA TYR A 101 32.03 -9.74 -8.30
C TYR A 101 31.08 -10.82 -8.83
N GLY A 102 31.60 -11.81 -9.57
CA GLY A 102 30.80 -12.95 -10.03
C GLY A 102 30.18 -13.74 -8.87
N LEU A 103 30.96 -13.99 -7.81
CA LEU A 103 30.48 -14.65 -6.60
C LEU A 103 29.40 -13.84 -5.89
N CYS A 104 29.55 -12.50 -5.82
CA CYS A 104 28.51 -11.62 -5.26
C CYS A 104 27.19 -11.72 -6.05
N ILE A 105 27.26 -11.68 -7.38
CA ILE A 105 26.07 -11.79 -8.25
C ILE A 105 25.38 -13.14 -8.06
N ILE A 106 26.16 -14.23 -7.99
CA ILE A 106 25.61 -15.58 -7.76
C ILE A 106 24.91 -15.66 -6.40
N LEU A 107 25.51 -15.13 -5.33
CA LEU A 107 24.90 -15.12 -4.00
C LEU A 107 23.59 -14.31 -3.97
N VAL A 108 23.55 -13.16 -4.65
CA VAL A 108 22.34 -12.35 -4.77
C VAL A 108 21.27 -13.12 -5.54
N GLY A 109 21.62 -13.73 -6.68
CA GLY A 109 20.69 -14.52 -7.49
C GLY A 109 20.10 -15.71 -6.72
N LEU A 110 20.94 -16.46 -6.00
CA LEU A 110 20.50 -17.55 -5.13
C LEU A 110 19.55 -17.05 -4.04
N SER A 111 19.87 -15.92 -3.41
CA SER A 111 19.01 -15.33 -2.36
C SER A 111 17.64 -14.94 -2.90
N ILE A 112 17.57 -14.29 -4.07
CA ILE A 112 16.31 -13.91 -4.73
C ILE A 112 15.49 -15.15 -5.06
N MET A 113 16.12 -16.18 -5.61
CA MET A 113 15.45 -17.44 -5.95
C MET A 113 14.85 -18.11 -4.70
N PHE A 114 15.59 -18.16 -3.59
CA PHE A 114 15.08 -18.69 -2.32
C PHE A 114 13.92 -17.87 -1.76
N ILE A 115 13.98 -16.54 -1.82
CA ILE A 115 12.90 -15.65 -1.37
C ILE A 115 11.62 -15.93 -2.16
N ILE A 116 11.71 -16.02 -3.49
CA ILE A 116 10.55 -16.27 -4.35
C ILE A 116 9.99 -17.67 -4.12
N ALA A 117 10.84 -18.70 -4.12
CA ALA A 117 10.41 -20.09 -3.95
C ALA A 117 9.69 -20.29 -2.60
N ARG A 118 10.24 -19.75 -1.51
CA ARG A 118 9.62 -19.82 -0.18
C ARG A 118 8.38 -18.94 -0.06
N GLY A 119 8.36 -17.78 -0.71
CA GLY A 119 7.19 -16.89 -0.76
C GLY A 119 5.97 -17.56 -1.40
N ILE A 120 6.18 -18.38 -2.44
CA ILE A 120 5.13 -19.15 -3.11
C ILE A 120 4.68 -20.34 -2.23
N GLU A 121 5.62 -21.03 -1.57
CA GLU A 121 5.33 -22.21 -0.74
C GLU A 121 4.50 -21.90 0.52
N PHE A 122 4.70 -20.73 1.13
CA PHE A 122 4.14 -20.44 2.46
C PHE A 122 2.68 -19.98 2.47
N GLY A 123 2.14 -19.49 1.35
CA GLY A 123 0.80 -18.91 1.29
C GLY A 123 0.67 -17.58 2.05
N ASP A 124 -0.47 -16.90 1.91
CA ASP A 124 -0.60 -15.47 2.25
C ASP A 124 -0.32 -15.15 3.73
N ASP A 125 -0.94 -15.87 4.67
CA ASP A 125 -0.84 -15.59 6.10
C ASP A 125 0.58 -15.79 6.66
N LYS A 126 1.28 -16.84 6.20
CA LYS A 126 2.65 -17.14 6.66
C LYS A 126 3.65 -16.22 5.98
N THR A 127 3.45 -15.91 4.69
CA THR A 127 4.30 -14.97 3.96
C THR A 127 4.20 -13.56 4.56
N GLN A 128 3.02 -13.11 4.99
CA GLN A 128 2.86 -11.83 5.68
C GLN A 128 3.63 -11.80 7.00
N LYS A 129 3.50 -12.83 7.84
CA LYS A 129 4.25 -12.92 9.11
C LYS A 129 5.76 -12.98 8.88
N TRP A 130 6.19 -13.70 7.85
CA TRP A 130 7.59 -13.81 7.47
C TRP A 130 8.16 -12.48 6.96
N LEU A 131 7.42 -11.75 6.11
CA LEU A 131 7.79 -10.43 5.63
C LEU A 131 7.94 -9.42 6.78
N ILE A 132 6.99 -9.44 7.73
CA ILE A 132 7.04 -8.60 8.93
C ILE A 132 8.28 -8.93 9.77
N SER A 133 8.63 -10.21 9.90
CA SER A 133 9.84 -10.62 10.61
C SER A 133 11.11 -10.12 9.92
N ILE A 134 11.17 -10.12 8.59
CA ILE A 134 12.30 -9.57 7.83
C ILE A 134 12.39 -8.06 8.01
N LEU A 135 11.27 -7.34 7.88
CA LEU A 135 11.23 -5.90 8.01
C LEU A 135 11.64 -5.46 9.42
N SER A 136 11.09 -6.10 10.45
CA SER A 136 11.45 -5.84 11.85
C SER A 136 12.92 -6.19 12.13
N GLY A 137 13.43 -7.30 11.57
CA GLY A 137 14.84 -7.68 11.66
C GLY A 137 15.78 -6.66 11.00
N PHE A 138 15.39 -6.10 9.85
CA PHE A 138 16.16 -5.06 9.17
C PHE A 138 16.27 -3.78 10.01
N PHE A 139 15.18 -3.30 10.60
CA PHE A 139 15.22 -2.13 11.49
C PHE A 139 16.03 -2.40 12.76
N SER A 140 15.87 -3.59 13.35
CA SER A 140 16.69 -4.02 14.50
C SER A 140 18.18 -4.06 14.15
N SER A 141 18.52 -4.51 12.93
CA SER A 141 19.91 -4.54 12.46
C SER A 141 20.53 -3.15 12.41
N ILE A 142 19.85 -2.21 11.75
CA ILE A 142 20.35 -0.85 11.55
C ILE A 142 20.48 -0.12 12.88
N LEU A 143 19.47 -0.21 13.74
CA LEU A 143 19.42 0.58 14.97
C LEU A 143 20.27 -0.01 16.11
N LEU A 144 20.41 -1.34 16.20
CA LEU A 144 21.01 -2.00 17.37
C LEU A 144 22.28 -2.78 17.02
N THR A 145 22.22 -3.72 16.06
CA THR A 145 23.31 -4.69 15.90
C THR A 145 24.52 -4.08 15.17
N GLN A 146 24.32 -3.22 14.16
CA GLN A 146 25.40 -2.54 13.44
C GLN A 146 26.27 -1.66 14.36
N PRO A 147 25.72 -0.72 15.17
CA PRO A 147 26.53 0.06 16.10
C PRO A 147 27.23 -0.83 17.14
N LEU A 148 26.55 -1.87 17.64
CA LEU A 148 27.13 -2.81 18.59
C LEU A 148 28.29 -3.63 18.00
N LYS A 149 28.21 -4.01 16.72
CA LYS A 149 29.30 -4.68 15.98
C LYS A 149 30.53 -3.77 15.84
N ILE A 150 30.34 -2.48 15.56
CA ILE A 150 31.46 -1.53 15.44
C ILE A 150 32.17 -1.36 16.79
N ILE A 151 31.40 -1.23 17.88
CA ILE A 151 31.95 -1.16 19.24
C ILE A 151 32.68 -2.46 19.60
N GLY A 152 32.09 -3.62 19.31
CA GLY A 152 32.73 -4.91 19.56
C GLY A 152 34.03 -5.11 18.80
N LEU A 153 34.06 -4.76 17.51
CA LEU A 153 35.26 -4.86 16.68
C LEU A 153 36.36 -3.89 17.14
N THR A 154 36.01 -2.65 17.50
CA THR A 154 36.99 -1.67 18.00
C THR A 154 37.61 -2.11 19.32
N ILE A 155 36.82 -2.65 20.26
CA ILE A 155 37.33 -3.24 21.51
C ILE A 155 38.22 -4.45 21.22
N PHE A 156 37.79 -5.36 20.34
CA PHE A 156 38.57 -6.54 19.96
C PHE A 156 39.93 -6.16 19.35
N PHE A 157 39.96 -5.22 18.42
CA PHE A 157 41.22 -4.74 17.83
C PHE A 157 42.09 -3.98 18.84
N ALA A 158 41.49 -3.19 19.74
CA ALA A 158 42.22 -2.52 20.80
C ALA A 158 42.90 -3.51 21.78
N PHE A 159 42.24 -4.64 22.09
CA PHE A 159 42.77 -5.64 23.02
C PHE A 159 43.69 -6.68 22.37
N CYS A 160 43.37 -7.15 21.16
CA CYS A 160 44.12 -8.22 20.49
C CYS A 160 45.22 -7.70 19.53
N CYS A 161 45.16 -6.45 19.07
CA CYS A 161 46.08 -5.90 18.06
C CYS A 161 46.92 -4.71 18.55
N GLN A 162 47.03 -4.52 19.87
CA GLN A 162 47.70 -3.37 20.50
C GLN A 162 49.21 -3.24 20.17
N ASN A 163 49.84 -4.27 19.58
CA ASN A 163 51.26 -4.25 19.17
C ASN A 163 51.49 -4.15 17.65
N SER A 164 50.46 -3.94 16.84
CA SER A 164 50.60 -3.80 15.38
C SER A 164 49.81 -2.61 14.81
N TYR A 165 49.63 -1.56 15.60
CA TYR A 165 49.19 -0.25 15.14
C TYR A 165 50.38 0.73 15.13
N ASP A 166 51.47 0.34 14.46
CA ASP A 166 52.23 1.36 13.73
C ASP A 166 51.32 1.73 12.56
N ASP A 167 50.81 2.96 12.57
CA ASP A 167 49.94 3.55 11.55
C ASP A 167 50.60 3.51 10.18
N LYS A 168 50.64 2.35 9.54
CA LYS A 168 51.17 2.20 8.17
C LYS A 168 50.29 2.95 7.19
N GLU A 169 48.99 3.02 7.43
CA GLU A 169 48.04 3.71 6.56
C GLU A 169 48.15 5.24 6.74
N ALA A 170 48.15 5.77 7.97
CA ALA A 170 48.36 7.21 8.17
C ALA A 170 49.77 7.67 7.75
N ASN A 171 50.80 6.84 7.96
CA ASN A 171 52.16 7.13 7.48
C ASN A 171 52.27 7.00 5.95
N GLU A 172 51.55 6.08 5.28
CA GLU A 172 51.54 5.97 3.81
C GLU A 172 50.73 7.10 3.14
N TYR A 173 49.72 7.65 3.82
CA TYR A 173 49.04 8.88 3.39
C TYR A 173 49.89 10.14 3.64
N LEU A 174 50.67 10.20 4.72
CA LEU A 174 51.61 11.29 4.98
C LEU A 174 52.82 11.26 4.02
N ASP A 175 53.37 10.08 3.74
CA ASP A 175 54.52 9.87 2.84
C ASP A 175 54.18 10.20 1.37
N ASN A 176 52.96 9.86 0.91
CA ASN A 176 52.50 10.23 -0.43
C ASN A 176 52.26 11.74 -0.62
N ASN A 177 51.99 12.50 0.45
CA ASN A 177 51.86 13.96 0.39
C ASN A 177 53.21 14.69 0.53
N GLN A 178 54.30 13.96 0.77
CA GLN A 178 55.63 14.51 1.04
C GLN A 178 56.63 14.18 -0.09
N LEU A 179 56.15 14.07 -1.33
CA LEU A 179 56.98 13.88 -2.52
C LEU A 179 57.62 15.20 -2.96
N ALA A 180 58.84 15.42 -2.46
CA ALA A 180 59.97 16.19 -3.00
C ALA A 180 59.66 17.38 -3.92
N LEU A 181 59.64 18.58 -3.34
CA LEU A 181 60.06 19.79 -4.05
C LEU A 181 61.59 19.85 -3.96
N ASP A 182 62.23 19.57 -5.09
CA ASP A 182 63.68 19.75 -5.25
C ASP A 182 64.00 21.24 -5.41
N ASN A 183 65.12 21.65 -4.81
CA ASN A 183 65.96 22.78 -5.22
C ASN A 183 67.23 22.75 -4.36
N ASP A 184 68.28 22.18 -4.96
CA ASP A 184 69.65 22.70 -5.00
C ASP A 184 70.26 23.21 -3.69
N GLU A 185 70.93 22.36 -2.93
CA GLU A 185 72.14 22.76 -2.18
C GLU A 185 73.10 21.57 -2.07
N GLU A 186 74.05 21.57 -3.00
CA GLU A 186 75.46 21.18 -2.88
C GLU A 186 75.85 20.05 -1.91
N TYR A 187 76.36 18.96 -2.50
CA TYR A 187 77.21 17.94 -1.89
C TYR A 187 78.26 18.55 -0.95
N LEU A 188 78.18 18.28 0.36
CA LEU A 188 79.29 17.90 1.26
C LEU A 188 78.88 18.11 2.72
N HIS A 189 78.75 17.03 3.50
CA HIS A 189 79.52 16.80 4.73
C HIS A 189 78.91 15.70 5.64
N SER A 190 79.60 14.56 5.62
CA SER A 190 80.00 13.75 6.77
C SER A 190 78.98 13.38 7.86
N PHE A 191 78.77 12.07 8.00
CA PHE A 191 78.60 11.32 9.26
C PHE A 191 78.79 12.12 10.55
N LYS A 192 77.69 12.47 11.25
CA LYS A 192 77.70 12.57 12.72
C LYS A 192 76.30 12.52 13.36
N LYS A 193 76.07 11.41 14.08
CA LYS A 193 75.46 11.26 15.41
C LYS A 193 74.14 12.02 15.73
N LYS A 194 73.11 11.20 16.02
CA LYS A 194 71.86 11.50 16.73
C LYS A 194 71.98 12.63 17.77
N SER A 195 71.06 13.59 17.71
CA SER A 195 70.63 14.38 18.86
C SER A 195 69.09 14.44 18.92
N ILE A 196 68.60 14.37 20.16
CA ILE A 196 67.20 14.38 20.59
C ILE A 196 66.80 15.86 20.69
N PHE A 197 66.12 16.38 19.67
CA PHE A 197 65.15 17.50 19.70
C PHE A 197 64.90 17.94 18.25
N THR A 198 63.92 17.33 17.59
CA THR A 198 63.50 17.79 16.26
C THR A 198 62.40 18.83 16.45
N TYR A 199 62.75 20.11 16.36
CA TYR A 199 61.79 21.19 16.17
C TYR A 199 61.06 20.92 14.85
N ARG A 200 59.79 20.45 14.89
CA ARG A 200 58.95 20.34 13.70
C ARG A 200 58.65 21.75 13.22
N GLN A 201 59.26 22.14 12.10
CA GLN A 201 58.90 23.36 11.37
C GLN A 201 57.38 23.33 11.11
N PRO A 202 56.64 24.44 11.36
CA PRO A 202 55.22 24.49 11.01
C PRO A 202 55.11 24.34 9.49
N ILE A 203 54.38 23.31 9.06
CA ILE A 203 54.07 23.07 7.65
C ILE A 203 53.36 24.33 7.13
N ARG A 204 54.01 25.08 6.24
CA ARG A 204 53.33 26.11 5.45
C ARG A 204 52.36 25.36 4.55
N VAL A 205 51.08 25.42 4.89
CA VAL A 205 50.02 25.04 3.94
C VAL A 205 50.11 26.02 2.78
N ASP A 206 50.69 25.57 1.68
CA ASP A 206 50.56 26.28 0.40
C ASP A 206 49.06 26.52 0.16
N ARG A 207 48.71 27.75 -0.16
CA ARG A 207 47.33 28.12 -0.47
C ARG A 207 46.90 27.26 -1.66
N LEU A 208 45.85 26.44 -1.47
CA LEU A 208 45.26 25.62 -2.54
C LEU A 208 45.05 26.47 -3.80
N ASN A 209 45.34 25.88 -4.95
CA ASN A 209 45.22 26.57 -6.23
C ASN A 209 43.74 26.89 -6.53
N GLU A 210 43.44 28.00 -7.21
CA GLU A 210 42.06 28.46 -7.45
C GLU A 210 41.22 27.41 -8.20
N THR A 211 41.87 26.65 -9.08
CA THR A 211 41.28 25.53 -9.83
C THR A 211 40.88 24.35 -8.94
N GLU A 212 41.66 24.02 -7.91
CA GLU A 212 41.37 22.95 -6.94
C GLU A 212 40.19 23.32 -6.04
N ILE A 213 40.14 24.59 -5.62
CA ILE A 213 39.02 25.12 -4.83
C ILE A 213 37.73 25.08 -5.65
N ASN A 214 37.78 25.48 -6.92
CA ASN A 214 36.62 25.44 -7.81
C ASN A 214 36.15 24.00 -8.10
N HIS A 215 37.08 23.05 -8.23
CA HIS A 215 36.75 21.63 -8.36
C HIS A 215 36.07 21.09 -7.09
N ALA A 216 36.64 21.34 -5.91
CA ALA A 216 36.06 20.90 -4.63
C ALA A 216 34.68 21.54 -4.37
N ARG A 217 34.47 22.79 -4.78
CA ARG A 217 33.16 23.46 -4.74
C ARG A 217 32.14 22.75 -5.63
N ASN A 218 32.52 22.41 -6.87
CA ASN A 218 31.62 21.73 -7.80
C ASN A 218 31.22 20.33 -7.31
N GLU A 219 32.15 19.56 -6.76
CA GLU A 219 31.85 18.26 -6.15
C GLU A 219 30.88 18.39 -4.97
N ARG A 220 31.11 19.38 -4.10
CA ARG A 220 30.21 19.66 -2.97
C ARG A 220 28.81 20.10 -3.42
N LEU A 221 28.71 20.88 -4.49
CA LEU A 221 27.41 21.28 -5.06
C LEU A 221 26.64 20.08 -5.62
N LYS A 222 27.31 19.15 -6.31
CA LYS A 222 26.70 17.90 -6.76
C LYS A 222 26.20 17.06 -5.57
N GLU A 223 27.00 16.94 -4.51
CA GLU A 223 26.62 16.21 -3.30
C GLU A 223 25.37 16.82 -2.65
N ILE A 224 25.32 18.14 -2.49
CA ILE A 224 24.15 18.84 -1.94
C ILE A 224 22.90 18.59 -2.80
N HIS A 225 23.05 18.65 -4.13
CA HIS A 225 21.94 18.40 -5.04
C HIS A 225 21.44 16.95 -4.97
N MET A 226 22.36 15.96 -4.92
CA MET A 226 22.00 14.55 -4.74
C MET A 226 21.28 14.32 -3.40
N TRP A 227 21.74 14.94 -2.30
CA TRP A 227 21.06 14.86 -1.01
C TRP A 227 19.68 15.51 -1.01
N SER A 228 19.49 16.61 -1.74
CA SER A 228 18.16 17.22 -1.93
C SER A 228 17.22 16.25 -2.64
N MET A 229 17.68 15.65 -3.74
CA MET A 229 16.90 14.67 -4.52
C MET A 229 16.54 13.42 -3.69
N ILE A 230 17.46 12.91 -2.87
CA ILE A 230 17.18 11.77 -1.98
C ILE A 230 16.12 12.14 -0.93
N LYS A 231 16.20 13.34 -0.33
CA LYS A 231 15.20 13.80 0.65
C LYS A 231 13.83 13.94 0.01
N GLU A 232 13.75 14.51 -1.19
CA GLU A 232 12.50 14.61 -1.95
C GLU A 232 11.94 13.22 -2.27
N LEU A 233 12.77 12.29 -2.75
CA LEU A 233 12.36 10.91 -3.03
C LEU A 233 11.79 10.23 -1.78
N LEU A 234 12.44 10.37 -0.62
CA LEU A 234 11.95 9.81 0.64
C LEU A 234 10.60 10.42 1.07
N LEU A 235 10.42 11.73 0.84
CA LEU A 235 9.16 12.41 1.12
C LEU A 235 8.04 11.89 0.21
N TYR A 236 8.31 11.72 -1.09
CA TYR A 236 7.34 11.12 -2.02
C TYR A 236 7.01 9.67 -1.67
N LEU A 237 8.00 8.86 -1.28
CA LEU A 237 7.76 7.49 -0.83
C LEU A 237 6.86 7.47 0.42
N CYS A 238 7.12 8.34 1.40
CA CYS A 238 6.26 8.49 2.59
C CYS A 238 4.84 8.94 2.22
N PHE A 239 4.70 9.87 1.28
CA PHE A 239 3.40 10.32 0.80
C PHE A 239 2.60 9.19 0.13
N ILE A 240 3.24 8.41 -0.75
CA ILE A 240 2.62 7.27 -1.43
C ILE A 240 2.21 6.19 -0.42
N THR A 241 3.03 5.91 0.61
CA THR A 241 2.66 4.92 1.63
C THR A 241 1.48 5.38 2.46
N VAL A 242 1.41 6.66 2.84
CA VAL A 242 0.23 7.23 3.53
C VAL A 242 -1.01 7.14 2.65
N LEU A 243 -0.93 7.54 1.38
CA LEU A 243 -2.04 7.40 0.44
C LEU A 243 -2.49 5.95 0.29
N TYR A 244 -1.55 5.02 0.16
CA TYR A 244 -1.84 3.58 0.07
C TYR A 244 -2.58 3.10 1.32
N ILE A 245 -2.12 3.49 2.52
CA ILE A 245 -2.79 3.14 3.78
C ILE A 245 -4.21 3.71 3.80
N ILE A 246 -4.43 4.98 3.43
CA ILE A 246 -5.76 5.59 3.42
C ILE A 246 -6.70 4.85 2.46
N ILE A 247 -6.22 4.51 1.26
CA ILE A 247 -7.01 3.81 0.24
C ILE A 247 -7.33 2.37 0.68
N CYS A 248 -6.36 1.66 1.26
CA CYS A 248 -6.53 0.25 1.63
C CYS A 248 -7.21 0.05 2.98
N SER A 249 -7.07 0.97 3.94
CA SER A 249 -7.62 0.82 5.30
C SER A 249 -9.13 0.66 5.33
N ASN A 250 -9.84 1.26 4.36
CA ASN A 250 -11.30 1.23 4.30
C ASN A 250 -11.84 0.13 3.39
N ARG A 251 -10.98 -0.70 2.80
CA ARG A 251 -11.42 -1.78 1.89
C ARG A 251 -11.48 -3.10 2.63
N ASP A 252 -12.68 -3.63 2.77
CA ASP A 252 -12.90 -5.02 3.18
C ASP A 252 -12.91 -5.94 1.95
N LEU A 253 -12.26 -7.10 2.05
CA LEU A 253 -12.25 -8.17 1.05
C LEU A 253 -13.67 -8.67 0.75
N ASN A 254 -14.55 -8.66 1.76
CA ASN A 254 -15.92 -9.17 1.63
C ASN A 254 -16.90 -8.19 1.00
N SER A 255 -16.52 -6.93 0.79
CA SER A 255 -17.38 -5.89 0.21
C SER A 255 -17.97 -6.31 -1.15
N PHE A 256 -17.16 -6.93 -2.01
CA PHE A 256 -17.60 -7.46 -3.29
C PHE A 256 -18.60 -8.61 -3.14
N LEU A 257 -18.34 -9.53 -2.22
CA LEU A 257 -19.21 -10.68 -1.96
C LEU A 257 -20.58 -10.22 -1.44
N GLN A 258 -20.61 -9.21 -0.58
CA GLN A 258 -21.83 -8.61 -0.05
C GLN A 258 -22.68 -7.99 -1.17
N VAL A 259 -22.09 -7.15 -2.02
CA VAL A 259 -22.81 -6.53 -3.15
C VAL A 259 -23.32 -7.58 -4.14
N ASN A 260 -22.51 -8.60 -4.43
CA ASN A 260 -22.89 -9.70 -5.32
C ASN A 260 -24.04 -10.52 -4.72
N HIS A 261 -24.00 -10.80 -3.41
CA HIS A 261 -25.09 -11.46 -2.70
C HIS A 261 -26.38 -10.64 -2.79
N SER A 262 -26.36 -9.34 -2.44
CA SER A 262 -27.55 -8.50 -2.50
C SER A 262 -28.15 -8.41 -3.91
N ARG A 263 -27.31 -8.26 -4.94
CA ARG A 263 -27.78 -8.25 -6.35
C ARG A 263 -28.45 -9.57 -6.73
N LYS A 264 -27.81 -10.70 -6.42
CA LYS A 264 -28.37 -12.01 -6.74
C LYS A 264 -29.65 -12.28 -5.95
N PHE A 265 -29.67 -11.91 -4.67
CA PHE A 265 -30.79 -12.14 -3.77
C PHE A 265 -32.08 -11.45 -4.24
N PHE A 266 -32.01 -10.19 -4.68
CA PHE A 266 -33.19 -9.46 -5.16
C PHE A 266 -33.49 -9.64 -6.65
N PHE A 267 -32.46 -9.70 -7.50
CA PHE A 267 -32.65 -9.68 -8.96
C PHE A 267 -32.58 -11.05 -9.62
N ASN A 268 -31.78 -11.99 -9.11
CA ASN A 268 -31.54 -13.30 -9.71
C ASN A 268 -32.02 -14.41 -8.76
N SER A 269 -33.34 -14.45 -8.57
CA SER A 269 -33.98 -15.48 -7.75
C SER A 269 -33.90 -16.84 -8.44
N ARG A 270 -33.74 -17.91 -7.66
CA ARG A 270 -33.75 -19.29 -8.17
C ARG A 270 -35.15 -19.74 -8.63
N GLN A 271 -36.20 -18.98 -8.33
CA GLN A 271 -37.54 -19.25 -8.84
C GLN A 271 -37.63 -18.80 -10.31
N ILE A 272 -37.76 -19.79 -11.20
CA ILE A 272 -37.68 -19.67 -12.66
C ILE A 272 -38.67 -18.64 -13.24
N ASN A 273 -39.80 -18.39 -12.57
CA ASN A 273 -40.90 -17.56 -13.08
C ASN A 273 -40.94 -16.13 -12.52
N CYS A 274 -40.01 -15.74 -11.65
CA CYS A 274 -40.04 -14.43 -10.96
C CYS A 274 -38.64 -13.77 -10.95
N ASP A 275 -37.92 -13.90 -12.07
CA ASP A 275 -36.58 -13.33 -12.26
C ASP A 275 -36.70 -11.90 -12.80
N TYR A 276 -36.09 -10.94 -12.11
CA TYR A 276 -36.14 -9.52 -12.49
C TYR A 276 -35.50 -9.27 -13.86
N THR A 277 -34.49 -10.06 -14.21
CA THR A 277 -33.73 -9.87 -15.46
C THR A 277 -34.53 -10.18 -16.72
N LYS A 278 -35.68 -10.84 -16.59
CA LYS A 278 -36.55 -11.26 -17.70
C LYS A 278 -37.86 -10.48 -17.77
N ILE A 279 -38.01 -9.40 -16.99
CA ILE A 279 -39.23 -8.59 -16.98
C ILE A 279 -39.36 -7.85 -18.32
N THR A 280 -40.50 -8.05 -18.99
CA THR A 280 -40.80 -7.36 -20.26
C THR A 280 -42.12 -6.58 -20.22
N THR A 281 -43.08 -7.03 -19.39
CA THR A 281 -44.39 -6.40 -19.25
C THR A 281 -44.61 -5.81 -17.86
N ILE A 282 -45.63 -4.96 -17.71
CA ILE A 282 -46.03 -4.37 -16.42
C ILE A 282 -46.52 -5.48 -15.47
N ASP A 283 -47.25 -6.47 -15.99
CA ASP A 283 -47.74 -7.61 -15.22
C ASP A 283 -46.58 -8.47 -14.68
N ASP A 284 -45.51 -8.67 -15.48
CA ASP A 284 -44.30 -9.36 -15.02
C ASP A 284 -43.64 -8.61 -13.85
N TYR A 285 -43.65 -7.27 -13.90
CA TYR A 285 -43.09 -6.43 -12.84
C TYR A 285 -43.91 -6.53 -11.55
N TRP A 286 -45.24 -6.49 -11.63
CA TRP A 286 -46.12 -6.71 -10.48
C TRP A 286 -45.95 -8.11 -9.90
N ASN A 287 -45.87 -9.15 -10.75
CA ASN A 287 -45.62 -10.52 -10.33
C ASN A 287 -44.28 -10.65 -9.57
N TRP A 288 -43.21 -10.01 -10.07
CA TRP A 288 -41.93 -9.96 -9.36
C TRP A 288 -42.02 -9.21 -8.02
N LEU A 289 -42.73 -8.08 -7.96
CA LEU A 289 -42.92 -7.31 -6.74
C LEU A 289 -43.65 -8.13 -5.67
N GLU A 290 -44.79 -8.72 -6.01
CA GLU A 290 -45.67 -9.41 -5.07
C GLU A 290 -45.07 -10.73 -4.56
N ASN A 291 -44.48 -11.53 -5.46
CA ASN A 291 -44.07 -12.89 -5.14
C ASN A 291 -42.59 -13.03 -4.77
N ASN A 292 -41.70 -12.17 -5.26
CA ASN A 292 -40.26 -12.28 -4.99
C ASN A 292 -39.75 -11.14 -4.11
N PHE A 293 -40.00 -9.88 -4.47
CA PHE A 293 -39.46 -8.74 -3.72
C PHE A 293 -39.99 -8.70 -2.28
N ILE A 294 -41.31 -8.81 -2.09
CA ILE A 294 -41.94 -8.67 -0.77
C ILE A 294 -41.56 -9.80 0.20
N GLU A 295 -41.47 -11.02 -0.31
CA GLU A 295 -41.02 -12.15 0.48
C GLU A 295 -39.57 -11.98 0.94
N ASN A 296 -38.74 -11.30 0.15
CA ASN A 296 -37.32 -11.12 0.43
C ASN A 296 -37.01 -9.94 1.35
N ILE A 297 -37.81 -8.87 1.38
CA ILE A 297 -37.54 -7.69 2.23
C ILE A 297 -37.78 -7.92 3.73
N ARG A 298 -38.46 -9.00 4.12
CA ARG A 298 -38.73 -9.35 5.53
C ARG A 298 -38.35 -10.79 5.81
N ALA A 299 -37.77 -11.04 6.98
CA ALA A 299 -37.51 -12.40 7.45
C ALA A 299 -38.79 -13.23 7.49
N GLN A 300 -38.80 -14.34 6.74
CA GLN A 300 -39.91 -15.30 6.74
C GLN A 300 -39.84 -16.25 7.93
N GLN A 301 -40.92 -16.99 8.12
CA GLN A 301 -40.98 -18.13 9.03
C GLN A 301 -39.87 -19.15 8.70
N TRP A 302 -39.49 -19.93 9.71
CA TRP A 302 -38.57 -21.04 9.53
C TRP A 302 -39.26 -22.20 8.80
N TYR A 303 -38.47 -23.17 8.33
CA TYR A 303 -38.96 -24.35 7.61
C TYR A 303 -39.98 -25.19 8.41
N ASN A 304 -40.01 -25.02 9.73
CA ASN A 304 -40.91 -25.66 10.68
C ASN A 304 -42.08 -24.75 11.10
N ASN A 305 -42.35 -23.68 10.37
CA ASN A 305 -43.37 -22.65 10.66
C ASN A 305 -43.14 -21.84 11.94
N ASP A 306 -41.95 -21.95 12.56
CA ASP A 306 -41.63 -21.10 13.71
C ASP A 306 -41.48 -19.64 13.27
N PRO A 307 -42.02 -18.68 14.05
CA PRO A 307 -41.83 -17.28 13.76
C PRO A 307 -40.34 -16.90 13.91
N PRO A 308 -39.83 -15.97 13.08
CA PRO A 308 -38.46 -15.53 13.12
C PRO A 308 -38.22 -14.58 14.33
N ARG A 309 -38.17 -15.16 15.53
CA ARG A 309 -37.94 -14.43 16.80
C ARG A 309 -36.58 -13.73 16.75
N ASN A 310 -36.51 -12.50 17.27
CA ASN A 310 -35.32 -11.63 17.28
C ASN A 310 -34.76 -11.21 15.90
N LEU A 311 -35.48 -11.50 14.81
CA LEU A 311 -35.11 -11.10 13.45
C LEU A 311 -35.99 -9.93 12.93
N SER A 312 -36.54 -9.13 13.84
CA SER A 312 -37.31 -7.93 13.47
C SER A 312 -36.41 -6.95 12.72
N GLY A 313 -36.79 -6.66 11.47
CA GLY A 313 -36.02 -5.77 10.60
C GLY A 313 -34.89 -6.45 9.82
N PHE A 314 -34.74 -7.78 9.92
CA PHE A 314 -33.87 -8.52 9.00
C PHE A 314 -34.61 -8.84 7.70
N ILE A 315 -33.84 -8.94 6.60
CA ILE A 315 -34.35 -9.45 5.32
C ILE A 315 -34.41 -10.98 5.35
N ASN A 316 -34.94 -11.61 4.31
CA ASN A 316 -35.17 -13.06 4.29
C ASN A 316 -33.91 -13.93 4.21
N ASP A 317 -32.72 -13.32 4.12
CA ASP A 317 -31.45 -14.01 4.30
C ASP A 317 -31.11 -14.29 5.78
N LYS A 318 -31.84 -13.63 6.71
CA LYS A 318 -31.69 -13.73 8.16
C LYS A 318 -30.33 -13.27 8.69
N SER A 319 -29.56 -12.54 7.89
CA SER A 319 -28.22 -12.05 8.22
C SER A 319 -28.10 -10.54 8.03
N ASN A 320 -28.72 -9.99 6.99
CA ASN A 320 -28.70 -8.55 6.71
C ASN A 320 -29.90 -7.85 7.35
N ARG A 321 -29.62 -6.72 8.00
CA ARG A 321 -30.64 -5.88 8.63
C ARG A 321 -31.04 -4.75 7.70
N LEU A 322 -32.33 -4.64 7.42
CA LEU A 322 -32.92 -3.50 6.73
C LEU A 322 -32.95 -2.30 7.68
N ILE A 323 -32.39 -1.17 7.22
CA ILE A 323 -32.47 0.11 7.91
C ILE A 323 -33.67 0.87 7.35
N GLY A 324 -34.64 1.19 8.21
CA GLY A 324 -35.88 1.85 7.80
C GLY A 324 -36.84 0.92 7.04
N TRP A 325 -37.24 1.31 5.83
CA TRP A 325 -38.14 0.58 4.95
C TRP A 325 -37.73 0.79 3.50
N ALA A 326 -38.17 -0.12 2.62
CA ALA A 326 -38.04 0.10 1.18
C ALA A 326 -39.08 1.13 0.71
N THR A 327 -38.79 1.80 -0.41
CA THR A 327 -39.69 2.76 -1.05
C THR A 327 -39.76 2.49 -2.55
N MET A 328 -40.97 2.52 -3.11
CA MET A 328 -41.20 2.50 -4.55
C MET A 328 -41.61 3.92 -4.98
N ARG A 329 -40.87 4.52 -5.91
CA ARG A 329 -41.10 5.88 -6.39
C ARG A 329 -41.42 5.87 -7.88
N GLN A 330 -42.40 6.66 -8.27
CA GLN A 330 -42.87 6.79 -9.65
C GLN A 330 -42.90 8.26 -10.06
N LEU A 331 -42.49 8.50 -11.30
CA LEU A 331 -42.67 9.77 -12.01
C LEU A 331 -43.73 9.59 -13.08
N ARG A 332 -44.55 10.63 -13.29
CA ARG A 332 -45.61 10.64 -14.31
C ARG A 332 -45.48 11.90 -15.16
N VAL A 333 -45.97 11.81 -16.39
CA VAL A 333 -46.01 12.91 -17.35
C VAL A 333 -47.44 13.44 -17.46
N LYS A 334 -47.61 14.75 -17.65
CA LYS A 334 -48.93 15.39 -17.75
C LYS A 334 -49.74 14.84 -18.93
N SER A 335 -50.92 14.29 -18.64
CA SER A 335 -51.85 13.77 -19.65
C SER A 335 -52.36 14.85 -20.62
N THR A 336 -52.46 16.12 -20.18
CA THR A 336 -52.97 17.24 -21.00
C THR A 336 -52.12 17.56 -22.22
N LEU A 337 -50.86 17.10 -22.27
CA LEU A 337 -50.01 17.26 -23.46
C LEU A 337 -50.52 16.41 -24.63
N CYS A 338 -51.24 15.34 -24.32
CA CYS A 338 -51.86 14.42 -25.27
C CYS A 338 -53.29 14.83 -25.59
N GLN A 339 -53.46 16.00 -26.20
CA GLN A 339 -54.71 16.34 -26.88
C GLN A 339 -54.71 15.70 -28.27
N VAL A 340 -55.14 14.45 -28.32
CA VAL A 340 -55.30 13.72 -29.59
C VAL A 340 -56.37 14.43 -30.42
N GLN A 341 -55.97 15.03 -31.54
CA GLN A 341 -56.88 15.70 -32.47
C GLN A 341 -57.66 14.74 -33.37
N ASN A 342 -57.27 13.46 -33.46
CA ASN A 342 -57.87 12.49 -34.39
C ASN A 342 -58.20 11.15 -33.71
N GLU A 343 -59.42 10.65 -33.94
CA GLU A 343 -60.05 9.44 -33.37
C GLU A 343 -59.33 8.09 -33.64
N ILE A 344 -58.14 8.09 -34.27
CA ILE A 344 -57.48 6.89 -34.81
C ILE A 344 -56.48 6.25 -33.82
N THR A 345 -56.02 6.98 -32.80
CA THR A 345 -55.10 6.42 -31.78
C THR A 345 -55.48 6.90 -30.38
N SER A 346 -55.92 5.97 -29.53
CA SER A 346 -56.41 6.25 -28.16
C SER A 346 -55.29 6.39 -27.13
N THR A 347 -54.02 6.19 -27.50
CA THR A 347 -52.89 6.21 -26.57
C THR A 347 -51.82 7.16 -27.09
N CYS A 348 -51.74 8.33 -26.48
CA CYS A 348 -50.63 9.26 -26.66
C CYS A 348 -49.85 9.29 -25.34
N GLN A 349 -48.52 9.20 -25.43
CA GLN A 349 -47.63 9.37 -24.31
C GLN A 349 -46.38 10.12 -24.79
N TYR A 350 -45.97 11.13 -24.04
CA TYR A 350 -44.73 11.86 -24.28
C TYR A 350 -43.60 11.28 -23.43
N ASP A 351 -42.39 11.33 -23.98
CA ASP A 351 -41.17 11.03 -23.23
C ASP A 351 -41.01 11.97 -22.03
N TYR A 352 -40.43 11.46 -20.95
CA TYR A 352 -40.24 12.23 -19.73
C TYR A 352 -39.23 13.38 -19.91
N ASN A 353 -39.57 14.55 -19.38
CA ASN A 353 -38.70 15.71 -19.22
C ASN A 353 -39.10 16.50 -17.96
N PHE A 354 -38.17 17.23 -17.35
CA PHE A 354 -38.44 18.04 -16.15
C PHE A 354 -39.60 19.04 -16.32
N TYR A 355 -39.83 19.52 -17.54
CA TYR A 355 -40.90 20.48 -17.85
C TYR A 355 -42.30 19.85 -17.99
N ASN A 356 -42.36 18.56 -18.37
CA ASN A 356 -43.62 17.85 -18.60
C ASN A 356 -44.03 16.92 -17.45
N GLU A 357 -43.23 16.88 -16.38
CA GLU A 357 -43.52 16.15 -15.14
C GLU A 357 -44.86 16.59 -14.54
N ASP A 358 -45.70 15.61 -14.20
CA ASP A 358 -46.95 15.83 -13.50
C ASP A 358 -46.72 16.01 -11.99
N LYS A 359 -47.21 17.13 -11.47
CA LYS A 359 -47.03 17.58 -10.08
C LYS A 359 -48.34 17.62 -9.28
N TYR A 360 -49.43 17.11 -9.84
CA TYR A 360 -50.74 17.17 -9.21
C TYR A 360 -50.92 16.06 -8.17
N SER A 361 -51.61 16.33 -7.07
CA SER A 361 -51.92 15.28 -6.08
C SER A 361 -53.26 14.64 -6.40
N TYR A 362 -53.26 13.32 -6.59
CA TYR A 362 -54.45 12.56 -6.96
C TYR A 362 -55.03 11.79 -5.78
N LYS A 363 -56.26 11.31 -5.99
CA LYS A 363 -56.85 10.26 -5.15
C LYS A 363 -56.53 8.88 -5.75
N PRO A 364 -56.65 7.81 -4.95
CA PRO A 364 -56.35 6.46 -5.41
C PRO A 364 -57.03 6.10 -6.74
N GLY A 365 -56.24 5.57 -7.67
CA GLY A 365 -56.64 5.29 -9.06
C GLY A 365 -56.49 6.48 -10.00
N TRP A 366 -55.61 7.45 -9.70
CA TRP A 366 -55.32 8.63 -10.54
C TRP A 366 -56.56 9.48 -10.87
N LYS A 367 -57.51 9.56 -9.93
CA LYS A 367 -58.79 10.29 -10.08
C LYS A 367 -58.85 11.49 -9.15
N ASN A 368 -59.69 12.47 -9.50
CA ASN A 368 -59.89 13.67 -8.69
C ASN A 368 -60.89 13.48 -7.53
N SER A 369 -61.79 12.49 -7.63
CA SER A 369 -62.83 12.22 -6.64
C SER A 369 -62.74 10.79 -6.11
N ILE A 370 -63.18 10.62 -4.85
CA ILE A 370 -63.13 9.35 -4.12
C ILE A 370 -64.48 8.63 -4.23
N ILE A 371 -64.44 7.30 -4.40
CA ILE A 371 -65.61 6.42 -4.21
C ILE A 371 -65.52 5.66 -2.86
N GLN A 372 -64.31 5.43 -2.34
CA GLN A 372 -64.07 4.63 -1.12
C GLN A 372 -62.91 5.17 -0.26
N ASN A 373 -62.99 4.96 1.06
CA ASN A 373 -61.92 5.31 1.99
C ASN A 373 -60.82 4.23 2.00
N TYR A 374 -59.60 4.63 1.62
CA TYR A 374 -58.41 3.77 1.64
C TYR A 374 -57.54 4.06 2.86
N SER A 375 -56.58 3.17 3.14
CA SER A 375 -55.58 3.39 4.20
C SER A 375 -54.74 4.64 3.93
N SER A 376 -54.19 5.22 4.99
CA SER A 376 -53.36 6.44 4.87
C SER A 376 -52.16 6.22 3.94
N SER A 377 -51.49 5.06 4.03
CA SER A 377 -50.33 4.73 3.19
C SER A 377 -50.66 4.68 1.71
N ILE A 378 -51.79 4.08 1.33
CA ILE A 378 -52.27 4.03 -0.06
C ILE A 378 -52.68 5.44 -0.50
N SER A 379 -53.39 6.19 0.33
CA SER A 379 -53.80 7.54 -0.05
C SER A 379 -52.61 8.49 -0.25
N GLN A 380 -51.53 8.30 0.52
CA GLN A 380 -50.31 9.09 0.42
C GLN A 380 -49.52 8.76 -0.85
N SER A 381 -49.59 7.51 -1.34
CA SER A 381 -48.86 7.11 -2.55
C SER A 381 -49.39 7.67 -3.86
N PHE A 382 -50.54 8.36 -3.84
CA PHE A 382 -51.06 9.13 -4.98
C PHE A 382 -50.88 10.64 -4.81
N GLN A 383 -50.28 11.09 -3.70
CA GLN A 383 -49.93 12.48 -3.47
C GLN A 383 -48.53 12.77 -4.00
N TYR A 384 -48.39 13.91 -4.66
CA TYR A 384 -47.11 14.35 -5.19
C TYR A 384 -46.22 14.87 -4.05
N SER A 385 -44.98 14.40 -4.00
CA SER A 385 -43.97 14.85 -3.04
C SER A 385 -42.78 15.45 -3.77
N THR A 386 -42.24 16.54 -3.24
CA THR A 386 -41.06 17.20 -3.82
C THR A 386 -39.76 16.53 -3.37
N SER A 387 -38.67 16.79 -4.07
CA SER A 387 -37.34 16.30 -3.71
C SER A 387 -36.87 16.77 -2.34
N GLU A 388 -37.31 17.97 -1.91
CA GLU A 388 -37.03 18.52 -0.59
C GLU A 388 -37.80 17.76 0.50
N ASP A 389 -39.05 17.38 0.25
CA ASP A 389 -39.84 16.58 1.21
C ASP A 389 -39.32 15.15 1.35
N LEU A 390 -38.76 14.61 0.26
CA LEU A 390 -38.26 13.23 0.20
C LEU A 390 -36.77 13.09 0.54
N ASP A 391 -36.03 14.20 0.70
CA ASP A 391 -34.56 14.23 0.81
C ASP A 391 -33.87 13.43 -0.31
N THR A 392 -34.35 13.60 -1.55
CA THR A 392 -33.85 12.84 -2.72
C THR A 392 -33.19 13.73 -3.77
N TYR A 393 -32.24 13.16 -4.50
CA TYR A 393 -31.56 13.82 -5.61
C TYR A 393 -32.02 13.26 -6.96
N SER A 394 -31.76 14.02 -8.02
CA SER A 394 -31.97 13.56 -9.40
C SER A 394 -31.13 12.31 -9.69
N TYR A 395 -31.73 11.37 -10.40
CA TYR A 395 -31.09 10.11 -10.78
C TYR A 395 -30.82 10.07 -12.28
N ILE A 396 -29.58 9.75 -12.66
CA ILE A 396 -29.20 9.57 -14.06
C ILE A 396 -29.36 8.08 -14.38
N GLY A 397 -30.38 7.76 -15.17
CA GLY A 397 -30.59 6.41 -15.70
C GLY A 397 -30.03 6.27 -17.11
N GLU A 398 -30.31 5.11 -17.73
CA GLU A 398 -29.86 4.80 -19.09
C GLU A 398 -30.56 5.66 -20.15
N TYR A 399 -31.87 5.89 -20.01
CA TYR A 399 -32.68 6.61 -20.99
C TYR A 399 -32.83 8.10 -20.72
N GLY A 400 -32.48 8.58 -19.53
CA GLY A 400 -32.68 9.98 -19.16
C GLY A 400 -32.28 10.32 -17.73
N THR A 401 -32.38 11.61 -17.41
CA THR A 401 -32.21 12.11 -16.04
C THR A 401 -33.57 12.36 -15.43
N TYR A 402 -33.82 11.72 -14.29
CA TYR A 402 -35.09 11.74 -13.57
C TYR A 402 -34.97 12.65 -12.35
N SER A 403 -36.00 13.45 -12.04
CA SER A 403 -36.01 14.30 -10.85
C SER A 403 -36.09 13.48 -9.57
N GLY A 404 -35.81 14.10 -8.42
CA GLY A 404 -36.01 13.47 -7.09
C GLY A 404 -37.49 13.39 -6.67
N ASN A 405 -38.37 14.13 -7.33
CA ASN A 405 -39.78 14.24 -6.95
C ASN A 405 -40.59 12.96 -7.25
N GLY A 406 -41.89 13.00 -6.96
CA GLY A 406 -42.86 12.08 -7.54
C GLY A 406 -43.81 11.50 -6.52
N TYR A 407 -44.38 10.35 -6.87
CA TYR A 407 -45.33 9.61 -6.06
C TYR A 407 -44.60 8.44 -5.39
N VAL A 408 -44.76 8.29 -4.08
CA VAL A 408 -43.98 7.33 -3.29
C VAL A 408 -44.89 6.41 -2.50
N TYR A 409 -44.70 5.11 -2.68
CA TYR A 409 -45.26 4.09 -1.79
C TYR A 409 -44.17 3.54 -0.87
N GLU A 410 -44.44 3.52 0.43
CA GLU A 410 -43.51 3.07 1.46
C GLU A 410 -43.88 1.68 1.96
N PHE A 411 -42.93 0.75 1.95
CA PHE A 411 -43.14 -0.64 2.42
C PHE A 411 -43.07 -0.74 3.95
N ARG A 412 -43.99 -0.05 4.64
CA ARG A 412 -44.13 -0.04 6.10
C ARG A 412 -45.18 -1.05 6.57
N GLY A 413 -44.90 -1.73 7.69
CA GLY A 413 -45.85 -2.64 8.33
C GLY A 413 -45.47 -4.12 8.21
N ARG A 414 -46.45 -5.00 8.46
CA ARG A 414 -46.27 -6.45 8.42
C ARG A 414 -46.38 -6.94 6.99
N LEU A 415 -45.80 -8.11 6.71
CA LEU A 415 -45.80 -8.69 5.37
C LEU A 415 -47.19 -8.87 4.77
N VAL A 416 -48.16 -9.32 5.57
CA VAL A 416 -49.55 -9.51 5.12
C VAL A 416 -50.16 -8.17 4.66
N ASP A 417 -49.95 -7.10 5.42
CA ASP A 417 -50.44 -5.76 5.08
C ASP A 417 -49.79 -5.26 3.78
N LEU A 418 -48.50 -5.55 3.59
CA LEU A 418 -47.76 -5.18 2.39
C LEU A 418 -48.27 -5.92 1.13
N GLN A 419 -48.52 -7.22 1.25
CA GLN A 419 -49.10 -8.02 0.16
C GLN A 419 -50.50 -7.52 -0.22
N SER A 420 -51.36 -7.25 0.78
CA SER A 420 -52.71 -6.72 0.52
C SER A 420 -52.69 -5.31 -0.07
N ASN A 421 -51.74 -4.47 0.34
CA ASN A 421 -51.61 -3.13 -0.21
C ASN A 421 -51.08 -3.15 -1.65
N LEU A 422 -50.17 -4.06 -1.99
CA LEU A 422 -49.68 -4.19 -3.36
C LEU A 422 -50.74 -4.69 -4.32
N SER A 423 -51.49 -5.71 -3.94
CA SER A 423 -52.60 -6.19 -4.79
C SER A 423 -53.65 -5.10 -5.01
N LEU A 424 -53.89 -4.26 -4.00
CA LEU A 424 -54.73 -3.08 -4.13
C LEU A 424 -54.12 -2.01 -5.05
N LEU A 425 -52.82 -1.73 -4.95
CA LEU A 425 -52.14 -0.78 -5.85
C LEU A 425 -52.15 -1.25 -7.30
N HIS A 426 -52.01 -2.56 -7.52
CA HIS A 426 -52.12 -3.19 -8.83
C HIS A 426 -53.55 -3.03 -9.37
N GLN A 427 -54.59 -3.30 -8.56
CA GLN A 427 -55.98 -3.07 -8.94
C GLN A 427 -56.30 -1.60 -9.24
N LEU A 428 -55.61 -0.67 -8.57
CA LEU A 428 -55.74 0.76 -8.77
C LEU A 428 -54.90 1.31 -9.93
N GLU A 429 -54.21 0.45 -10.68
CA GLU A 429 -53.35 0.85 -11.81
C GLU A 429 -52.32 1.92 -11.39
N TRP A 430 -51.64 1.69 -10.26
CA TRP A 430 -50.65 2.66 -9.76
C TRP A 430 -49.52 2.87 -10.77
N ILE A 431 -48.98 1.78 -11.33
CA ILE A 431 -48.11 1.82 -12.54
C ILE A 431 -49.02 1.86 -13.75
#